data_AF-A0A940TII5-F1
#
_entry.id   AF-A0A940TII5-F1
#
_cell.length_a   1.000
_cell.length_b   1.000
_cell.length_c   1.000
_cell.angle_alpha   90.00
_cell.angle_beta   90.00
_cell.angle_gamma   90.00
#
_symmetry.space_group_name_H-M   'P 1'
#
loop_
_entity.id
_entity.type
_entity.pdbx_description
1 polymer ?
#
loop_
_entity_poly.entity_id
_entity_poly.type
_entity_poly.pdbx_seq_one_letter_code
_entity_poly.pdbx_strand_id
1 'polypeptide(L)'
;MNKIAIKAAAVCLSLSMCAAAMLPSVSEVFETANSTVVYAAESKVGQNLIKNPECDTTNKYGLYLAGGAAAKLSAKDGALDVSISDVGKLNYGVQLNYPIIPLYENGVYKLSFDIKSDVERYTEAMIQMDGGDYRSYVWTDCNVTTEWQTVEKKFTMKEASDIAGKLCFNMGNQEKDAGKDLGEHHFYVDNVKVEVVDDSNVDYSTFEVKEETILTNQLGYLPNANKIAVLRGEKAADKFSVVNTETNKEVFTGDISAPITNKSADETDYHADFSKVTDPGKYIIKWGENESFPFEIKEDVYDKVLTESVYWLYTQRCGVEVDSPVVKHKACHDTTATVYKTDKKMDVDGGWHDAGDYGRYVVPGAKTVADLFIAYNANKDLFGDKTGIPESGNGVADILDEARFVLEWMLQMQDSESG
;
A
#
# COMPACT_ATOMS: atom_id res chain seq x y z
N MET A 1 -24.18 -9.26 -26.78
CA MET A 1 -23.08 -8.82 -25.90
C MET A 1 -23.06 -9.73 -24.70
N ASN A 2 -21.90 -10.30 -24.38
CA ASN A 2 -21.77 -11.49 -23.54
C ASN A 2 -21.98 -11.12 -22.06
N LYS A 3 -22.94 -11.74 -21.36
CA LYS A 3 -23.19 -11.57 -19.90
C LYS A 3 -21.92 -11.77 -19.04
N ILE A 4 -20.91 -12.43 -19.62
CA ILE A 4 -19.59 -12.75 -19.06
C ILE A 4 -18.68 -11.52 -18.92
N ALA A 5 -18.72 -10.56 -19.86
CA ALA A 5 -17.83 -9.40 -19.82
C ALA A 5 -18.19 -8.41 -18.70
N ILE A 6 -19.39 -8.54 -18.11
CA ILE A 6 -19.94 -7.51 -17.22
C ILE A 6 -19.94 -7.92 -15.74
N LYS A 7 -19.96 -9.21 -15.42
CA LYS A 7 -19.67 -9.67 -14.04
C LYS A 7 -18.23 -9.32 -13.62
N ALA A 8 -17.27 -9.33 -14.56
CA ALA A 8 -15.89 -8.87 -14.31
C ALA A 8 -15.75 -7.34 -14.22
N ALA A 9 -16.55 -6.58 -14.98
CA ALA A 9 -16.58 -5.11 -14.89
C ALA A 9 -17.21 -4.60 -13.58
N ALA A 10 -18.10 -5.36 -12.96
CA ALA A 10 -18.60 -5.05 -11.61
C ALA A 10 -17.53 -5.28 -10.52
N VAL A 11 -16.57 -6.19 -10.73
CA VAL A 11 -15.35 -6.30 -9.90
C VAL A 11 -14.42 -5.10 -10.12
N CYS A 12 -14.48 -4.42 -11.27
CA CYS A 12 -13.80 -3.14 -11.43
C CYS A 12 -14.42 -2.01 -10.57
N LEU A 13 -15.66 -2.11 -10.08
CA LEU A 13 -16.15 -1.16 -9.07
C LEU A 13 -15.47 -1.37 -7.71
N SER A 14 -15.16 -2.61 -7.31
CA SER A 14 -14.42 -2.85 -6.06
C SER A 14 -12.93 -2.47 -6.17
N LEU A 15 -12.33 -2.59 -7.36
CA LEU A 15 -10.97 -2.09 -7.64
C LEU A 15 -10.91 -0.56 -7.81
N SER A 16 -11.95 0.09 -8.37
CA SER A 16 -11.95 1.56 -8.51
C SER A 16 -12.20 2.29 -7.20
N MET A 17 -12.85 1.66 -6.22
CA MET A 17 -12.98 2.24 -4.86
C MET A 17 -11.65 2.22 -4.09
N CYS A 18 -10.71 1.34 -4.45
CA CYS A 18 -9.35 1.34 -3.88
C CYS A 18 -8.38 2.27 -4.64
N ALA A 19 -8.67 2.60 -5.90
CA ALA A 19 -7.78 3.36 -6.78
C ALA A 19 -8.00 4.89 -6.77
N ALA A 20 -8.85 5.42 -5.90
CA ALA A 20 -9.08 6.87 -5.77
C ALA A 20 -8.04 7.60 -4.88
N ALA A 21 -7.02 6.89 -4.39
CA ALA A 21 -5.84 7.51 -3.79
C ALA A 21 -4.70 7.55 -4.83
N MET A 22 -4.41 8.78 -5.29
CA MET A 22 -3.19 9.22 -6.00
C MET A 22 -3.24 9.26 -7.54
N LEU A 23 -3.38 10.50 -8.04
CA LEU A 23 -2.52 11.02 -9.11
C LEU A 23 -1.81 12.27 -8.56
N PRO A 24 -0.52 12.47 -8.88
CA PRO A 24 -0.24 13.30 -10.05
C PRO A 24 0.86 12.76 -10.99
N SER A 25 0.89 13.41 -12.15
CA SER A 25 1.74 13.32 -13.35
C SER A 25 3.27 13.26 -13.16
N VAL A 26 3.97 12.61 -14.10
CA VAL A 26 4.97 13.15 -15.07
C VAL A 26 5.86 12.01 -15.61
N SER A 27 6.29 12.19 -16.86
CA SER A 27 7.02 11.35 -17.81
C SER A 27 8.46 10.89 -17.48
N GLU A 28 8.78 9.71 -18.03
CA GLU A 28 10.03 9.26 -18.71
C GLU A 28 11.41 9.16 -18.01
N VAL A 29 12.07 8.07 -18.43
CA VAL A 29 13.50 7.68 -18.40
C VAL A 29 14.08 7.16 -17.08
N PHE A 30 14.27 5.84 -16.99
CA PHE A 30 15.52 5.28 -16.45
C PHE A 30 15.96 4.05 -17.25
N GLU A 31 17.22 4.12 -17.67
CA GLU A 31 18.01 3.07 -18.29
C GLU A 31 18.29 1.91 -17.32
N THR A 32 18.65 0.80 -17.94
CA THR A 32 18.89 -0.55 -17.42
C THR A 32 19.63 -0.66 -16.09
N ALA A 33 19.03 -1.39 -15.14
CA ALA A 33 19.74 -2.16 -14.15
C ALA A 33 19.06 -3.53 -14.02
N ASN A 34 19.85 -4.61 -14.11
CA ASN A 34 19.38 -5.97 -13.86
C ASN A 34 18.76 -6.06 -12.47
N SER A 35 17.48 -6.37 -12.43
CA SER A 35 16.70 -6.44 -11.21
C SER A 35 16.44 -7.88 -10.82
N THR A 36 17.00 -8.21 -9.66
CA THR A 36 16.58 -9.34 -8.87
C THR A 36 15.58 -8.78 -7.86
N VAL A 37 14.37 -9.32 -7.88
CA VAL A 37 13.24 -8.94 -7.01
C VAL A 37 13.69 -8.81 -5.56
N VAL A 38 13.26 -7.74 -4.90
CA VAL A 38 13.59 -7.43 -3.49
C VAL A 38 12.80 -8.36 -2.58
N TYR A 39 13.34 -9.55 -2.36
CA TYR A 39 13.18 -10.22 -1.07
C TYR A 39 13.93 -9.38 -0.02
N ALA A 40 13.48 -9.39 1.24
CA ALA A 40 14.46 -9.36 2.32
C ALA A 40 15.21 -10.70 2.25
N ALA A 41 16.05 -10.84 1.21
CA ALA A 41 16.96 -11.94 1.06
C ALA A 41 17.77 -12.02 2.35
N GLU A 42 18.15 -13.25 2.76
CA GLU A 42 19.12 -13.45 3.83
C GLU A 42 20.18 -12.35 3.76
N SER A 43 20.25 -11.54 4.80
CA SER A 43 21.27 -10.51 4.96
C SER A 43 22.61 -11.23 5.01
N LYS A 44 23.31 -11.38 3.88
CA LYS A 44 24.58 -12.12 3.81
C LYS A 44 25.69 -11.26 4.39
N VAL A 45 26.59 -11.87 5.16
CA VAL A 45 27.82 -11.19 5.63
C VAL A 45 28.53 -10.49 4.45
N GLY A 46 28.84 -9.20 4.65
CA GLY A 46 29.45 -8.33 3.64
C GLY A 46 28.47 -7.64 2.68
N GLN A 47 27.16 -7.91 2.78
CA GLN A 47 26.14 -7.21 2.01
C GLN A 47 25.90 -5.81 2.58
N ASN A 48 25.82 -4.81 1.70
CA ASN A 48 25.24 -3.51 2.02
C ASN A 48 23.72 -3.53 1.76
N LEU A 49 22.93 -3.17 2.76
CA LEU A 49 21.47 -3.11 2.66
C LEU A 49 20.98 -1.83 1.96
N ILE A 50 21.85 -0.83 1.78
CA ILE A 50 21.57 0.40 1.04
C ILE A 50 21.83 0.20 -0.46
N LYS A 51 20.81 0.44 -1.29
CA LYS A 51 20.90 0.28 -2.76
C LYS A 51 21.44 1.51 -3.49
N ASN A 52 21.40 2.68 -2.86
CA ASN A 52 21.97 3.93 -3.35
C ASN A 52 22.92 4.52 -2.29
N PRO A 53 24.09 3.90 -2.07
CA PRO A 53 25.02 4.32 -1.02
C PRO A 53 25.79 5.60 -1.38
N GLU A 54 25.98 5.87 -2.67
CA GLU A 54 26.73 7.03 -3.19
C GLU A 54 25.90 8.32 -3.23
N CYS A 55 24.61 8.25 -2.83
CA CYS A 55 23.76 9.43 -2.65
C CYS A 55 23.67 10.37 -3.87
N ASP A 56 23.88 9.84 -5.09
CA ASP A 56 23.95 10.60 -6.34
C ASP A 56 22.57 10.99 -6.90
N THR A 57 21.53 10.33 -6.39
CA THR A 57 20.12 10.60 -6.66
C THR A 57 19.31 10.57 -5.37
N THR A 58 18.14 11.19 -5.37
CA THR A 58 17.19 11.09 -4.25
C THR A 58 16.41 9.77 -4.25
N ASN A 59 16.67 8.88 -5.21
CA ASN A 59 15.95 7.62 -5.33
C ASN A 59 16.10 6.79 -4.05
N LYS A 60 14.98 6.23 -3.56
CA LYS A 60 14.81 5.51 -2.28
C LYS A 60 14.89 6.36 -1.01
N TYR A 61 15.35 7.60 -1.07
CA TYR A 61 15.35 8.50 0.08
C TYR A 61 14.10 9.38 0.10
N GLY A 62 13.54 9.58 1.30
CA GLY A 62 12.38 10.43 1.55
C GLY A 62 12.73 11.60 2.47
N LEU A 63 11.98 12.68 2.38
CA LEU A 63 12.03 13.80 3.32
C LEU A 63 10.69 13.94 4.03
N TYR A 64 10.70 13.80 5.35
CA TYR A 64 9.55 14.05 6.20
C TYR A 64 9.69 15.40 6.90
N LEU A 65 8.60 16.16 6.95
CA LEU A 65 8.53 17.49 7.58
C LEU A 65 7.40 17.53 8.60
N ALA A 66 7.68 18.04 9.80
CA ALA A 66 6.71 18.16 10.89
C ALA A 66 7.02 19.36 11.80
N GLY A 67 6.06 19.71 12.65
CA GLY A 67 6.28 20.71 13.70
C GLY A 67 6.58 22.11 13.17
N GLY A 68 6.15 22.42 11.94
CA GLY A 68 6.41 23.70 11.27
C GLY A 68 7.73 23.79 10.51
N ALA A 69 8.51 22.71 10.45
CA ALA A 69 9.77 22.69 9.70
C ALA A 69 9.56 22.83 8.19
N ALA A 70 10.57 23.37 7.50
CA ALA A 70 10.60 23.56 6.07
C ALA A 70 11.98 23.22 5.51
N ALA A 71 12.03 22.25 4.59
CA ALA A 71 13.25 21.90 3.87
C ALA A 71 12.93 21.29 2.49
N LYS A 72 13.95 21.15 1.65
CA LYS A 72 13.88 20.47 0.35
C LYS A 72 15.01 19.48 0.21
N LEU A 73 14.70 18.31 -0.35
CA LEU A 73 15.69 17.28 -0.66
C LEU A 73 16.07 17.35 -2.14
N SER A 74 17.36 17.29 -2.41
CA SER A 74 17.95 17.13 -3.73
C SER A 74 19.19 16.24 -3.65
N ALA A 75 19.77 15.88 -4.79
CA ALA A 75 21.07 15.24 -4.87
C ALA A 75 21.97 16.09 -5.76
N LYS A 76 23.16 16.45 -5.29
CA LYS A 76 24.09 17.33 -5.98
C LYS A 76 25.52 17.00 -5.59
N ASP A 77 26.42 17.04 -6.58
CA ASP A 77 27.86 16.87 -6.37
C ASP A 77 28.24 15.56 -5.64
N GLY A 78 27.46 14.49 -5.86
CA GLY A 78 27.68 13.17 -5.25
C GLY A 78 27.23 13.08 -3.79
N ALA A 79 26.26 13.90 -3.35
CA ALA A 79 25.67 13.80 -2.03
C ALA A 79 24.18 14.17 -2.05
N LEU A 80 23.44 13.65 -1.08
CA LEU A 80 22.11 14.18 -0.76
C LEU A 80 22.29 15.56 -0.12
N ASP A 81 21.50 16.52 -0.58
CA ASP A 81 21.46 17.88 -0.08
C ASP A 81 20.06 18.17 0.47
N VAL A 82 19.99 18.37 1.78
CA VAL A 82 18.81 18.85 2.49
C VAL A 82 18.97 20.35 2.73
N SER A 83 18.32 21.17 1.91
CA SER A 83 18.26 22.63 2.07
C SER A 83 17.20 22.97 3.12
N ILE A 84 17.62 23.41 4.29
CA ILE A 84 16.77 23.66 5.46
C ILE A 84 16.51 25.16 5.59
N SER A 85 15.24 25.54 5.48
CA SER A 85 14.78 26.92 5.69
C SER A 85 14.23 27.14 7.10
N ASP A 86 13.68 26.10 7.72
CA ASP A 86 13.20 26.13 9.10
C ASP A 86 13.35 24.74 9.74
N VAL A 87 13.98 24.66 10.91
CA VAL A 87 14.18 23.41 11.66
C VAL A 87 12.92 22.94 12.42
N GLY A 88 11.91 23.79 12.52
CA GLY A 88 10.63 23.53 13.19
C GLY A 88 10.77 23.45 14.72
N LYS A 89 9.80 22.80 15.36
CA LYS A 89 9.74 22.67 16.84
C LYS A 89 10.20 21.32 17.38
N LEU A 90 10.30 20.32 16.51
CA LEU A 90 10.56 18.92 16.88
C LEU A 90 11.96 18.53 16.43
N ASN A 91 12.64 17.63 17.16
CA ASN A 91 13.98 17.14 16.78
C ASN A 91 13.96 16.38 15.44
N TYR A 92 12.89 15.64 15.15
CA TYR A 92 12.61 15.02 13.86
C TYR A 92 11.85 15.93 12.88
N GLY A 93 11.72 17.24 13.19
CA GLY A 93 10.97 18.20 12.38
C GLY A 93 11.41 18.22 10.92
N VAL A 94 12.71 18.07 10.68
CA VAL A 94 13.27 17.73 9.37
C VAL A 94 13.89 16.34 9.49
N GLN A 95 13.38 15.36 8.73
CA GLN A 95 13.88 13.99 8.77
C GLN A 95 14.11 13.44 7.35
N LEU A 96 15.37 13.27 7.00
CA LEU A 96 15.76 12.45 5.84
C LEU A 96 15.62 10.98 6.24
N ASN A 97 15.03 10.15 5.37
CA ASN A 97 14.82 8.74 5.68
C ASN A 97 15.09 7.81 4.49
N TYR A 98 15.39 6.55 4.79
CA TYR A 98 15.47 5.44 3.85
C TYR A 98 14.67 4.25 4.42
N PRO A 99 13.60 3.81 3.76
CA PRO A 99 12.71 2.76 4.27
C PRO A 99 13.23 1.35 3.95
N ILE A 100 12.66 0.34 4.61
CA ILE A 100 12.88 -1.09 4.33
C ILE A 100 14.35 -1.51 4.50
N ILE A 101 14.84 -1.41 5.73
CA ILE A 101 16.13 -1.96 6.19
C ILE A 101 15.83 -3.24 6.97
N PRO A 102 16.09 -4.43 6.39
CA PRO A 102 15.82 -5.67 7.09
C PRO A 102 16.88 -5.98 8.16
N LEU A 103 16.44 -5.97 9.42
CA LEU A 103 17.25 -6.30 10.59
C LEU A 103 16.69 -7.54 11.27
N TYR A 104 17.55 -8.54 11.48
CA TYR A 104 17.18 -9.80 12.09
C TYR A 104 17.73 -9.89 13.51
N GLU A 105 16.93 -10.41 14.43
CA GLU A 105 17.33 -10.65 15.83
C GLU A 105 18.66 -11.40 15.88
N ASN A 106 19.56 -10.94 16.76
CA ASN A 106 20.94 -11.40 16.93
C ASN A 106 21.90 -11.10 15.77
N GLY A 107 21.42 -10.58 14.64
CA GLY A 107 22.26 -10.10 13.55
C GLY A 107 23.12 -8.92 13.99
N VAL A 108 24.36 -8.88 13.52
CA VAL A 108 25.31 -7.80 13.79
C VAL A 108 25.51 -6.98 12.54
N TYR A 109 25.35 -5.67 12.66
CA TYR A 109 25.36 -4.73 11.55
C TYR A 109 26.32 -3.57 11.83
N LYS A 110 26.76 -2.89 10.76
CA LYS A 110 27.49 -1.62 10.85
C LYS A 110 26.76 -0.57 10.00
N LEU A 111 26.23 0.45 10.66
CA LEU A 111 25.77 1.69 10.02
C LEU A 111 27.00 2.59 9.81
N SER A 112 27.20 3.07 8.59
CA SER A 112 28.21 4.09 8.28
C SER A 112 27.70 5.11 7.28
N PHE A 113 28.10 6.37 7.42
CA PHE A 113 27.75 7.44 6.49
C PHE A 113 28.69 8.64 6.69
N ASP A 114 28.80 9.48 5.67
CA ASP A 114 29.48 10.76 5.72
C ASP A 114 28.48 11.90 5.82
N ILE A 115 28.76 12.88 6.68
CA ILE A 115 27.90 14.06 6.88
C ILE A 115 28.72 15.34 6.98
N LYS A 116 28.11 16.45 6.58
CA LYS A 116 28.54 17.82 6.89
C LYS A 116 27.35 18.78 6.84
N SER A 117 27.52 20.00 7.33
CA SER A 117 26.51 21.05 7.33
C SER A 117 27.16 22.41 7.13
N ASP A 118 26.50 23.36 6.46
CA ASP A 118 27.07 24.71 6.30
C ASP A 118 27.24 25.43 7.65
N VAL A 119 26.53 24.97 8.68
CA VAL A 119 26.62 25.43 10.07
C VAL A 119 26.93 24.28 11.02
N GLU A 120 27.77 24.53 12.02
CA GLU A 120 28.04 23.55 13.07
C GLU A 120 26.78 23.29 13.91
N ARG A 121 26.36 22.04 13.97
CA ARG A 121 25.09 21.67 14.62
C ARG A 121 25.08 20.24 15.12
N TYR A 122 24.18 19.97 16.04
CA TYR A 122 23.87 18.62 16.48
C TYR A 122 22.75 18.03 15.64
N THR A 123 22.87 16.75 15.31
CA THR A 123 21.84 15.92 14.67
C THR A 123 21.89 14.51 15.25
N GLU A 124 20.93 13.68 14.88
CA GLU A 124 20.88 12.28 15.28
C GLU A 124 20.66 11.40 14.06
N ALA A 125 21.27 10.22 14.06
CA ALA A 125 20.96 9.18 13.08
C ALA A 125 20.52 7.90 13.79
N MET A 126 19.54 7.21 13.23
CA MET A 126 19.01 5.97 13.82
C MET A 126 18.41 5.05 12.79
N ILE A 127 18.43 3.75 13.06
CA ILE A 127 17.51 2.81 12.42
C ILE A 127 16.43 2.47 13.45
N GLN A 128 15.18 2.61 13.07
CA GLN A 128 14.02 2.50 13.95
C GLN A 128 12.87 1.75 13.28
N MET A 129 11.86 1.37 14.08
CA MET A 129 10.58 0.88 13.56
C MET A 129 9.89 1.95 12.69
N ASP A 130 9.32 1.53 11.56
CA ASP A 130 8.53 2.38 10.67
C ASP A 130 7.04 2.34 11.03
N GLY A 131 6.70 2.86 12.21
CA GLY A 131 5.35 2.87 12.77
C GLY A 131 5.34 2.53 14.26
N GLY A 132 4.14 2.34 14.82
CA GLY A 132 3.98 1.94 16.22
C GLY A 132 4.54 2.98 17.20
N ASP A 133 5.49 2.55 18.03
CA ASP A 133 6.15 3.38 19.05
C ASP A 133 7.43 4.06 18.55
N TYR A 134 7.83 3.81 17.30
CA TYR A 134 9.05 4.34 16.68
C TYR A 134 10.33 4.01 17.43
N ARG A 135 10.38 2.87 18.14
CA ARG A 135 11.57 2.46 18.88
C ARG A 135 12.79 2.37 17.97
N SER A 136 13.91 2.87 18.47
CA SER A 136 15.20 2.81 17.78
C SER A 136 15.93 1.50 18.09
N TYR A 137 16.40 0.82 17.05
CA TYR A 137 17.24 -0.37 17.13
C TYR A 137 18.72 0.00 17.28
N VAL A 138 19.10 1.12 16.66
CA VAL A 138 20.40 1.75 16.83
C VAL A 138 20.22 3.26 16.72
N TRP A 139 20.92 3.99 17.59
CA TRP A 139 20.93 5.44 17.64
C TRP A 139 22.37 5.93 17.80
N THR A 140 22.70 7.04 17.13
CA THR A 140 23.98 7.73 17.28
C THR A 140 23.81 9.23 17.22
N ASP A 141 24.52 9.90 18.14
CA ASP A 141 24.78 11.33 18.11
C ASP A 141 25.63 11.71 16.89
N CYS A 142 25.34 12.85 16.28
CA CYS A 142 26.11 13.43 15.18
C CYS A 142 26.41 14.91 15.48
N ASN A 143 27.62 15.21 15.97
CA ASN A 143 28.11 16.60 16.09
C ASN A 143 28.71 17.02 14.75
N VAL A 144 27.91 17.68 13.92
CA VAL A 144 28.19 17.96 12.52
C VAL A 144 28.93 19.28 12.40
N THR A 145 30.00 19.26 11.62
CA THR A 145 30.84 20.42 11.32
C THR A 145 30.68 20.85 9.86
N THR A 146 31.40 21.90 9.47
CA THR A 146 31.49 22.36 8.07
C THR A 146 32.35 21.46 7.20
N GLU A 147 33.12 20.55 7.80
CA GLU A 147 33.93 19.57 7.10
C GLU A 147 33.24 18.21 7.09
N TRP A 148 33.52 17.41 6.04
CA TRP A 148 33.03 16.03 5.96
C TRP A 148 33.54 15.19 7.13
N GLN A 149 32.63 14.45 7.76
CA GLN A 149 32.91 13.54 8.85
C GLN A 149 32.23 12.19 8.60
N THR A 150 33.01 11.12 8.73
CA THR A 150 32.48 9.76 8.74
C THR A 150 31.98 9.39 10.12
N VAL A 151 30.74 8.91 10.20
CA VAL A 151 30.14 8.32 11.39
C VAL A 151 29.99 6.83 11.17
N GLU A 152 30.42 6.04 12.14
CA GLU A 152 30.25 4.58 12.14
C GLU A 152 29.66 4.09 13.45
N LYS A 153 28.70 3.17 13.36
CA LYS A 153 28.05 2.53 14.50
C LYS A 153 27.82 1.05 14.22
N LYS A 154 28.61 0.21 14.91
CA LYS A 154 28.34 -1.24 14.97
C LYS A 154 27.28 -1.53 16.04
N PHE A 155 26.32 -2.37 15.72
CA PHE A 155 25.26 -2.77 16.65
C PHE A 155 24.81 -4.22 16.41
N THR A 156 24.21 -4.81 17.45
CA THR A 156 23.50 -6.10 17.37
C THR A 156 22.02 -5.81 17.50
N MET A 157 21.21 -6.37 16.60
CA MET A 157 19.75 -6.27 16.66
C MET A 157 19.26 -7.15 17.82
N LYS A 158 18.89 -6.51 18.95
CA LYS A 158 18.46 -7.22 20.17
C LYS A 158 16.94 -7.39 20.26
N GLU A 159 16.21 -6.63 19.47
CA GLU A 159 14.76 -6.75 19.37
C GLU A 159 14.40 -7.89 18.41
N ALA A 160 13.15 -8.34 18.47
CA ALA A 160 12.60 -9.25 17.48
C ALA A 160 12.83 -8.70 16.06
N SER A 161 13.14 -9.56 15.10
CA SER A 161 13.46 -9.15 13.73
C SER A 161 12.39 -8.24 13.13
N ASP A 162 12.85 -7.21 12.43
CA ASP A 162 12.04 -6.24 11.72
C ASP A 162 12.58 -6.09 10.29
N ILE A 163 11.84 -6.61 9.32
CA ILE A 163 12.23 -6.55 7.91
C ILE A 163 11.93 -5.19 7.25
N ALA A 164 11.25 -4.30 7.97
CA ALA A 164 10.76 -3.02 7.49
C ALA A 164 11.31 -1.83 8.31
N GLY A 165 12.47 -1.99 8.95
CA GLY A 165 13.13 -0.90 9.67
C GLY A 165 13.41 0.31 8.75
N LYS A 166 13.49 1.50 9.34
CA LYS A 166 13.74 2.75 8.61
C LYS A 166 14.96 3.46 9.17
N LEU A 167 15.92 3.79 8.31
CA LEU A 167 17.03 4.68 8.63
C LEU A 167 16.53 6.12 8.58
N CYS A 168 16.82 6.90 9.62
CA CYS A 168 16.42 8.28 9.79
C CYS A 168 17.63 9.14 10.17
N PHE A 169 17.72 10.33 9.58
CA PHE A 169 18.58 11.43 10.01
C PHE A 169 17.70 12.57 10.50
N ASN A 170 17.70 12.83 11.81
CA ASN A 170 16.89 13.86 12.46
C ASN A 170 17.69 15.17 12.56
N MET A 171 17.26 16.16 11.78
CA MET A 171 17.95 17.44 11.60
C MET A 171 17.01 18.62 11.91
N GLY A 172 15.96 18.39 12.71
CA GLY A 172 15.06 19.43 13.21
C GLY A 172 15.65 20.17 14.40
N ASN A 173 14.78 20.67 15.27
CA ASN A 173 15.14 21.44 16.46
C ASN A 173 15.66 20.54 17.58
N GLN A 174 16.98 20.56 17.78
CA GLN A 174 17.68 19.72 18.72
C GLN A 174 17.96 20.45 20.04
N GLU A 175 17.73 19.79 21.18
CA GLU A 175 17.95 20.40 22.51
C GLU A 175 19.42 20.84 22.71
N LYS A 176 20.37 20.11 22.13
CA LYS A 176 21.81 20.43 22.20
C LYS A 176 22.21 21.67 21.39
N ASP A 177 21.34 22.13 20.49
CA ASP A 177 21.48 23.39 19.77
C ASP A 177 20.58 24.50 20.34
N ALA A 178 19.97 24.29 21.52
CA ALA A 178 19.10 25.29 22.12
C ALA A 178 19.80 26.65 22.25
N GLY A 179 19.17 27.69 21.69
CA GLY A 179 19.68 29.05 21.69
C GLY A 179 20.69 29.37 20.58
N LYS A 180 21.05 28.40 19.72
CA LYS A 180 21.77 28.68 18.48
C LYS A 180 20.79 29.15 17.41
N ASP A 181 21.19 30.19 16.68
CA ASP A 181 20.54 30.55 15.42
C ASP A 181 21.26 29.79 14.30
N LEU A 182 20.60 28.77 13.77
CA LEU A 182 21.15 27.94 12.69
C LEU A 182 20.92 28.58 11.31
N GLY A 183 20.03 29.57 11.20
CA GLY A 183 19.63 30.18 9.94
C GLY A 183 19.19 29.18 8.86
N GLU A 184 19.04 29.67 7.64
CA GLU A 184 18.93 28.81 6.46
C GLU A 184 20.30 28.20 6.14
N HIS A 185 20.35 26.89 5.93
CA HIS A 185 21.61 26.18 5.68
C HIS A 185 21.35 24.84 4.99
N HIS A 186 22.41 24.25 4.42
CA HIS A 186 22.35 22.93 3.82
C HIS A 186 22.97 21.87 4.74
N PHE A 187 22.38 20.68 4.73
CA PHE A 187 22.88 19.48 5.39
C PHE A 187 23.11 18.40 4.33
N TYR A 188 24.31 17.82 4.34
CA TYR A 188 24.73 16.88 3.31
C TYR A 188 24.95 15.49 3.89
N VAL A 189 24.53 14.47 3.15
CA VAL A 189 24.73 13.05 3.48
C VAL A 189 25.27 12.31 2.28
N ASP A 190 26.32 11.51 2.49
CA ASP A 190 26.93 10.67 1.46
C ASP A 190 27.40 9.32 2.05
N ASN A 191 27.78 8.37 1.20
CA ASN A 191 28.40 7.09 1.54
C ASN A 191 27.61 6.26 2.57
N VAL A 192 26.28 6.26 2.47
CA VAL A 192 25.39 5.61 3.43
C VAL A 192 25.42 4.10 3.23
N LYS A 193 25.78 3.37 4.28
CA LYS A 193 25.85 1.90 4.27
C LYS A 193 25.27 1.33 5.55
N VAL A 194 24.58 0.21 5.40
CA VAL A 194 24.21 -0.67 6.50
C VAL A 194 24.74 -2.04 6.11
N GLU A 195 25.90 -2.39 6.65
CA GLU A 195 26.61 -3.61 6.29
C GLU A 195 26.28 -4.73 7.28
N VAL A 196 26.03 -5.93 6.77
CA VAL A 196 25.91 -7.13 7.59
C VAL A 196 27.30 -7.59 8.00
N VAL A 197 27.57 -7.59 9.30
CA VAL A 197 28.88 -7.94 9.86
C VAL A 197 28.94 -9.40 10.29
N ASP A 198 27.87 -9.92 10.90
CA ASP A 198 27.79 -11.30 11.38
C ASP A 198 26.30 -11.71 11.47
N ASP A 199 25.95 -12.82 10.82
CA ASP A 199 24.62 -13.42 10.80
C ASP A 199 24.60 -14.82 11.45
N SER A 200 25.72 -15.27 12.04
CA SER A 200 25.89 -16.65 12.52
C SER A 200 24.91 -17.08 13.63
N ASN A 201 24.25 -16.12 14.26
CA ASN A 201 23.24 -16.34 15.30
C ASN A 201 21.81 -15.94 14.87
N VAL A 202 21.60 -15.63 13.59
CA VAL A 202 20.29 -15.28 13.03
C VAL A 202 19.52 -16.56 12.70
N ASP A 203 18.26 -16.64 13.14
CA ASP A 203 17.31 -17.65 12.71
C ASP A 203 16.38 -17.10 11.62
N TYR A 204 16.70 -17.38 10.36
CA TYR A 204 15.89 -16.95 9.21
C TYR A 204 14.59 -17.75 9.04
N SER A 205 14.44 -18.91 9.70
CA SER A 205 13.28 -19.81 9.49
C SER A 205 11.95 -19.21 9.96
N THR A 206 12.01 -18.23 10.86
CA THR A 206 10.84 -17.52 11.39
C THR A 206 10.30 -16.44 10.43
N PHE A 207 11.00 -16.16 9.31
CA PHE A 207 10.69 -15.06 8.38
C PHE A 207 10.67 -15.46 6.90
N GLU A 208 10.74 -16.76 6.57
CA GLU A 208 10.42 -17.21 5.21
C GLU A 208 8.94 -16.97 4.93
N VAL A 209 8.60 -15.80 4.39
CA VAL A 209 7.35 -15.63 3.67
C VAL A 209 7.54 -16.39 2.36
N LYS A 210 7.01 -17.61 2.30
CA LYS A 210 6.90 -18.34 1.04
C LYS A 210 6.09 -17.48 0.09
N GLU A 211 6.75 -16.85 -0.87
CA GLU A 211 6.04 -16.11 -1.90
C GLU A 211 5.27 -17.07 -2.78
N GLU A 212 4.01 -16.74 -3.01
CA GLU A 212 3.18 -17.49 -3.94
C GLU A 212 3.69 -17.24 -5.36
N THR A 213 4.26 -18.28 -5.96
CA THR A 213 4.78 -18.26 -7.33
C THR A 213 3.68 -18.48 -8.38
N ILE A 214 2.47 -18.86 -7.95
CA ILE A 214 1.32 -19.12 -8.81
C ILE A 214 0.14 -18.26 -8.35
N LEU A 215 -0.07 -17.14 -9.03
CA LEU A 215 -1.14 -16.20 -8.73
C LEU A 215 -2.41 -16.56 -9.51
N THR A 216 -3.48 -16.78 -8.76
CA THR A 216 -4.83 -17.05 -9.28
C THR A 216 -5.84 -16.05 -8.72
N ASN A 217 -6.97 -15.87 -9.40
CA ASN A 217 -8.14 -15.26 -8.76
C ASN A 217 -8.59 -16.14 -7.59
N GLN A 218 -8.43 -15.63 -6.36
CA GLN A 218 -8.74 -16.37 -5.13
C GLN A 218 -10.25 -16.55 -4.89
N LEU A 219 -11.11 -15.75 -5.56
CA LEU A 219 -12.54 -16.04 -5.59
C LEU A 219 -12.84 -17.24 -6.50
N GLY A 220 -12.17 -17.30 -7.65
CA GLY A 220 -12.33 -18.35 -8.65
C GLY A 220 -12.71 -17.82 -10.03
N TYR A 221 -13.32 -18.68 -10.86
CA TYR A 221 -13.58 -18.41 -12.27
C TYR A 221 -14.96 -18.92 -12.71
N LEU A 222 -15.57 -18.25 -13.69
CA LEU A 222 -16.77 -18.75 -14.36
C LEU A 222 -16.39 -19.91 -15.31
N PRO A 223 -17.23 -20.94 -15.49
CA PRO A 223 -16.96 -22.09 -16.36
C PRO A 223 -16.46 -21.73 -17.75
N ASN A 224 -17.07 -20.73 -18.40
CA ASN A 224 -16.76 -20.37 -19.79
C ASN A 224 -15.92 -19.08 -19.93
N ALA A 225 -15.36 -18.56 -18.83
CA ALA A 225 -14.47 -17.41 -18.89
C ALA A 225 -13.06 -17.81 -19.33
N ASN A 226 -12.29 -16.83 -19.79
CA ASN A 226 -10.84 -16.95 -19.88
C ASN A 226 -10.29 -17.07 -18.46
N LYS A 227 -9.36 -18.00 -18.26
CA LYS A 227 -8.75 -18.30 -16.95
C LYS A 227 -7.24 -18.38 -17.13
N ILE A 228 -6.55 -17.41 -16.56
CA ILE A 228 -5.10 -17.27 -16.63
C ILE A 228 -4.57 -17.24 -15.20
N ALA A 229 -3.58 -18.06 -14.91
CA ALA A 229 -2.74 -17.88 -13.73
C ALA A 229 -1.43 -17.21 -14.15
N VAL A 230 -0.93 -16.32 -13.28
CA VAL A 230 0.36 -15.68 -13.46
C VAL A 230 1.38 -16.48 -12.66
N LEU A 231 2.40 -16.98 -13.34
CA LEU A 231 3.52 -17.70 -12.77
C LEU A 231 4.69 -16.72 -12.68
N ARG A 232 5.18 -16.44 -11.49
CA ARG A 232 6.25 -15.45 -11.26
C ARG A 232 7.53 -16.09 -10.73
N GLY A 233 8.65 -15.43 -10.98
CA GLY A 233 9.98 -15.87 -10.54
C GLY A 233 10.70 -16.77 -11.55
N GLU A 234 11.65 -17.57 -11.06
CA GLU A 234 12.41 -18.47 -11.91
C GLU A 234 11.51 -19.54 -12.54
N LYS A 235 11.81 -19.90 -13.80
CA LYS A 235 11.00 -20.88 -14.53
C LYS A 235 11.11 -22.27 -13.89
N ALA A 236 10.08 -22.68 -13.18
CA ALA A 236 10.05 -23.98 -12.49
C ALA A 236 9.84 -25.18 -13.43
N ALA A 237 9.08 -25.02 -14.51
CA ALA A 237 8.81 -26.05 -15.51
C ALA A 237 8.33 -25.45 -16.85
N ASP A 238 8.38 -26.23 -17.94
CA ASP A 238 7.80 -25.86 -19.24
C ASP A 238 6.26 -25.98 -19.29
N LYS A 239 5.69 -26.75 -18.36
CA LYS A 239 4.27 -27.07 -18.30
C LYS A 239 3.72 -26.84 -16.91
N PHE A 240 2.43 -26.59 -16.84
CA PHE A 240 1.65 -26.57 -15.61
C PHE A 240 0.54 -27.61 -15.69
N SER A 241 -0.04 -27.95 -14.54
CA SER A 241 -1.23 -28.78 -14.49
C SER A 241 -2.31 -28.23 -13.56
N VAL A 242 -3.56 -28.60 -13.84
CA VAL A 242 -4.73 -28.28 -13.01
C VAL A 242 -5.21 -29.56 -12.35
N VAL A 243 -5.30 -29.54 -11.03
CA VAL A 243 -5.68 -30.71 -10.24
C VAL A 243 -6.97 -30.42 -9.51
N ASN A 244 -7.97 -31.28 -9.68
CA ASN A 244 -9.20 -31.23 -8.92
C ASN A 244 -8.92 -31.74 -7.50
N THR A 245 -9.15 -30.90 -6.48
CA THR A 245 -8.73 -31.18 -5.09
C THR A 245 -9.61 -32.20 -4.38
N GLU A 246 -10.84 -32.43 -4.86
CA GLU A 246 -11.73 -33.44 -4.29
C GLU A 246 -11.36 -34.85 -4.77
N THR A 247 -10.99 -34.99 -6.03
CA THR A 247 -10.64 -36.27 -6.64
C THR A 247 -9.14 -36.57 -6.66
N ASN A 248 -8.31 -35.56 -6.38
CA ASN A 248 -6.85 -35.57 -6.55
C ASN A 248 -6.40 -35.96 -7.97
N LYS A 249 -7.24 -35.71 -8.97
CA LYS A 249 -6.93 -36.00 -10.38
C LYS A 249 -6.43 -34.76 -11.08
N GLU A 250 -5.34 -34.92 -11.83
CA GLU A 250 -4.95 -33.96 -12.85
C GLU A 250 -6.00 -33.98 -13.98
N VAL A 251 -6.70 -32.87 -14.16
CA VAL A 251 -7.77 -32.72 -15.15
C VAL A 251 -7.30 -32.01 -16.42
N PHE A 252 -6.15 -31.33 -16.34
CA PHE A 252 -5.58 -30.60 -17.48
C PHE A 252 -4.07 -30.42 -17.31
N THR A 253 -3.35 -30.45 -18.42
CA THR A 253 -1.94 -30.07 -18.53
C THR A 253 -1.80 -29.09 -19.68
N GLY A 254 -1.05 -28.00 -19.49
CA GLY A 254 -0.81 -26.99 -20.51
C GLY A 254 0.65 -26.53 -20.55
N ASP A 255 1.08 -26.05 -21.71
CA ASP A 255 2.34 -25.32 -21.84
C ASP A 255 2.18 -23.91 -21.25
N ILE A 256 3.23 -23.40 -20.60
CA ILE A 256 3.27 -21.99 -20.19
C ILE A 256 3.57 -21.08 -21.39
N SER A 257 3.22 -19.80 -21.29
CA SER A 257 3.57 -18.82 -22.32
C SER A 257 5.09 -18.63 -22.45
N ALA A 258 5.51 -17.91 -23.50
CA ALA A 258 6.82 -17.25 -23.50
C ALA A 258 6.95 -16.31 -22.29
N PRO A 259 8.18 -16.02 -21.81
CA PRO A 259 8.40 -15.08 -20.71
C PRO A 259 7.83 -13.69 -21.04
N ILE A 260 7.21 -13.07 -20.04
CA ILE A 260 6.58 -11.76 -20.10
C ILE A 260 7.28 -10.86 -19.09
N THR A 261 7.84 -9.75 -19.55
CA THR A 261 8.45 -8.77 -18.63
C THR A 261 7.37 -7.91 -17.98
N ASN A 262 7.23 -8.03 -16.65
CA ASN A 262 6.37 -7.17 -15.84
C ASN A 262 7.21 -6.05 -15.22
N LYS A 263 7.26 -4.91 -15.91
CA LYS A 263 8.10 -3.77 -15.49
C LYS A 263 7.67 -3.13 -14.17
N SER A 264 6.39 -3.21 -13.81
CA SER A 264 5.88 -2.60 -12.58
C SER A 264 6.27 -3.41 -11.34
N ALA A 265 6.35 -4.73 -11.47
CA ALA A 265 6.81 -5.63 -10.42
C ALA A 265 8.32 -5.89 -10.48
N ASP A 266 8.95 -5.58 -11.62
CA ASP A 266 10.35 -5.86 -11.90
C ASP A 266 10.66 -7.37 -12.00
N GLU A 267 9.74 -8.09 -12.65
CA GLU A 267 9.72 -9.56 -12.70
C GLU A 267 9.59 -10.11 -14.12
N THR A 268 9.96 -11.39 -14.26
CA THR A 268 9.58 -12.19 -15.42
C THR A 268 8.42 -13.10 -15.04
N ASP A 269 7.31 -12.92 -15.73
CA ASP A 269 6.08 -13.67 -15.54
C ASP A 269 5.87 -14.65 -16.70
N TYR A 270 5.04 -15.66 -16.46
CA TYR A 270 4.51 -16.57 -17.47
C TYR A 270 3.01 -16.72 -17.25
N HIS A 271 2.27 -16.94 -18.32
CA HIS A 271 0.85 -17.21 -18.23
C HIS A 271 0.56 -18.70 -18.39
N ALA A 272 -0.21 -19.24 -17.46
CA ALA A 272 -0.83 -20.55 -17.55
C ALA A 272 -2.31 -20.39 -17.93
N ASP A 273 -2.66 -20.66 -19.19
CA ASP A 273 -4.03 -20.59 -19.69
C ASP A 273 -4.75 -21.94 -19.52
N PHE A 274 -5.67 -21.98 -18.56
CA PHE A 274 -6.50 -23.15 -18.26
C PHE A 274 -7.98 -22.91 -18.59
N SER A 275 -8.27 -22.01 -19.53
CA SER A 275 -9.63 -21.69 -19.95
C SER A 275 -10.44 -22.91 -20.40
N LYS A 276 -9.77 -23.97 -20.87
CA LYS A 276 -10.38 -25.26 -21.26
C LYS A 276 -10.95 -26.06 -20.09
N VAL A 277 -10.56 -25.78 -18.85
CA VAL A 277 -11.17 -26.38 -17.66
C VAL A 277 -12.46 -25.64 -17.37
N THR A 278 -13.60 -26.28 -17.65
CA THR A 278 -14.93 -25.67 -17.52
C THR A 278 -15.77 -26.31 -16.44
N ASP A 279 -15.46 -27.55 -16.05
CA ASP A 279 -16.26 -28.31 -15.11
C ASP A 279 -16.26 -27.62 -13.73
N PRO A 280 -17.45 -27.36 -13.14
CA PRO A 280 -17.50 -26.78 -11.81
C PRO A 280 -16.81 -27.66 -10.77
N GLY A 281 -16.07 -27.05 -9.84
CA GLY A 281 -15.33 -27.77 -8.81
C GLY A 281 -14.25 -26.94 -8.14
N LYS A 282 -13.47 -27.59 -7.27
CA LYS A 282 -12.32 -27.01 -6.56
C LYS A 282 -11.01 -27.49 -7.16
N TYR A 283 -10.10 -26.56 -7.38
CA TYR A 283 -8.87 -26.82 -8.13
C TYR A 283 -7.66 -26.13 -7.50
N ILE A 284 -6.49 -26.67 -7.81
CA ILE A 284 -5.18 -26.00 -7.67
C ILE A 284 -4.44 -26.06 -9.00
N ILE A 285 -3.48 -25.16 -9.19
CA ILE A 285 -2.51 -25.23 -10.28
C ILE A 285 -1.17 -25.72 -9.71
N LYS A 286 -0.51 -26.62 -10.43
CA LYS A 286 0.86 -27.06 -10.14
C LYS A 286 1.83 -26.59 -11.21
N TRP A 287 3.01 -26.14 -10.81
CA TRP A 287 4.10 -25.72 -11.69
C TRP A 287 5.46 -26.08 -11.07
N GLY A 288 6.07 -27.17 -11.55
CA GLY A 288 7.22 -27.78 -10.87
C GLY A 288 6.79 -28.35 -9.51
N GLU A 289 7.49 -27.99 -8.44
CA GLU A 289 7.13 -28.33 -7.05
C GLU A 289 6.17 -27.32 -6.41
N ASN A 290 5.82 -26.25 -7.13
CA ASN A 290 4.94 -25.19 -6.63
C ASN A 290 3.47 -25.56 -6.82
N GLU A 291 2.64 -25.13 -5.87
CA GLU A 291 1.18 -25.28 -5.90
C GLU A 291 0.53 -23.94 -5.56
N SER A 292 -0.56 -23.60 -6.25
CA SER A 292 -1.35 -22.41 -5.93
C SER A 292 -2.22 -22.64 -4.70
N PHE A 293 -2.75 -21.55 -4.13
CA PHE A 293 -3.95 -21.64 -3.30
C PHE A 293 -5.12 -22.30 -4.06
N PRO A 294 -6.02 -23.00 -3.35
CA PRO A 294 -7.21 -23.56 -3.96
C PRO A 294 -8.17 -22.47 -4.44
N PHE A 295 -8.81 -22.70 -5.58
CA PHE A 295 -9.83 -21.83 -6.16
C PHE A 295 -11.02 -22.63 -6.69
N GLU A 296 -12.15 -21.97 -6.93
CA GLU A 296 -13.36 -22.60 -7.47
C GLU A 296 -13.59 -22.24 -8.94
N ILE A 297 -14.18 -23.18 -9.69
CA ILE A 297 -14.86 -22.88 -10.94
C ILE A 297 -16.35 -23.05 -10.69
N LYS A 298 -17.15 -21.99 -10.85
CA LYS A 298 -18.57 -21.98 -10.48
C LYS A 298 -19.34 -20.88 -11.22
N GLU A 299 -20.63 -21.09 -11.51
CA GLU A 299 -21.48 -20.14 -12.28
C GLU A 299 -21.81 -18.83 -11.51
N ASP A 300 -21.82 -18.91 -10.19
CA ASP A 300 -22.17 -17.83 -9.25
C ASP A 300 -20.95 -17.37 -8.43
N VAL A 301 -19.72 -17.65 -8.91
CA VAL A 301 -18.47 -17.38 -8.17
C VAL A 301 -18.29 -15.91 -7.75
N TYR A 302 -18.91 -14.98 -8.48
CA TYR A 302 -18.85 -13.53 -8.20
C TYR A 302 -20.11 -12.97 -7.54
N ASP A 303 -21.16 -13.77 -7.34
CA ASP A 303 -22.45 -13.25 -6.89
C ASP A 303 -22.36 -12.74 -5.45
N LYS A 304 -21.60 -13.46 -4.61
CA LYS A 304 -21.33 -13.05 -3.23
C LYS A 304 -20.59 -11.71 -3.15
N VAL A 305 -19.47 -11.56 -3.86
CA VAL A 305 -18.68 -10.31 -3.83
C VAL A 305 -19.50 -9.14 -4.37
N LEU A 306 -20.36 -9.36 -5.37
CA LEU A 306 -21.26 -8.34 -5.89
C LEU A 306 -22.26 -7.88 -4.82
N THR A 307 -22.91 -8.81 -4.13
CA THR A 307 -23.85 -8.51 -3.05
C THR A 307 -23.16 -7.82 -1.87
N GLU A 308 -22.01 -8.34 -1.43
CA GLU A 308 -21.25 -7.78 -0.32
C GLU A 308 -20.67 -6.40 -0.64
N SER A 309 -20.34 -6.10 -1.90
CA SER A 309 -19.86 -4.77 -2.29
C SER A 309 -20.94 -3.70 -2.14
N VAL A 310 -22.19 -4.03 -2.48
CA VAL A 310 -23.33 -3.11 -2.23
C VAL A 310 -23.63 -3.03 -0.74
N TYR A 311 -23.65 -4.17 -0.04
CA TYR A 311 -23.86 -4.21 1.40
C TYR A 311 -22.79 -3.44 2.19
N TRP A 312 -21.55 -3.41 1.71
CA TRP A 312 -20.47 -2.65 2.34
C TRP A 312 -20.78 -1.14 2.37
N LEU A 313 -21.43 -0.57 1.35
CA LEU A 313 -21.87 0.82 1.36
C LEU A 313 -22.83 1.12 2.53
N TYR A 314 -23.73 0.19 2.85
CA TYR A 314 -24.58 0.29 4.05
C TYR A 314 -23.73 0.40 5.32
N THR A 315 -22.65 -0.38 5.43
CA THR A 315 -21.76 -0.34 6.60
C THR A 315 -20.97 0.96 6.74
N GLN A 316 -20.90 1.76 5.67
CA GLN A 316 -20.29 3.08 5.65
C GLN A 316 -21.28 4.22 5.91
N ARG A 317 -22.58 3.95 6.14
CA ARG A 317 -23.58 5.02 6.34
C ARG A 317 -23.27 5.86 7.60
N CYS A 318 -23.32 7.17 7.43
CA CYS A 318 -23.17 8.17 8.48
C CYS A 318 -24.55 8.72 8.91
N GLY A 319 -24.66 9.28 10.12
CA GLY A 319 -25.91 9.87 10.63
C GLY A 319 -26.96 8.86 11.09
N VAL A 320 -26.70 7.55 10.96
CA VAL A 320 -27.66 6.48 11.28
C VAL A 320 -27.00 5.38 12.09
N GLU A 321 -27.82 4.61 12.80
CA GLU A 321 -27.39 3.35 13.39
C GLU A 321 -27.09 2.33 12.29
N VAL A 322 -25.93 1.67 12.39
CA VAL A 322 -25.55 0.54 11.56
C VAL A 322 -25.57 -0.70 12.45
N ASP A 323 -26.41 -1.67 12.11
CA ASP A 323 -26.59 -2.95 12.82
C ASP A 323 -26.26 -4.10 11.85
N SER A 324 -25.00 -4.19 11.43
CA SER A 324 -24.50 -5.28 10.59
C SER A 324 -23.83 -6.36 11.44
N PRO A 325 -23.88 -7.66 11.05
CA PRO A 325 -23.10 -8.70 11.72
C PRO A 325 -21.58 -8.46 11.77
N VAL A 326 -21.02 -7.65 10.86
CA VAL A 326 -19.58 -7.37 10.77
C VAL A 326 -19.15 -6.04 11.41
N VAL A 327 -20.01 -5.03 11.38
CA VAL A 327 -19.75 -3.69 11.92
C VAL A 327 -21.02 -3.17 12.59
N LYS A 328 -20.91 -2.70 13.84
CA LYS A 328 -22.04 -2.13 14.57
C LYS A 328 -21.67 -0.83 15.24
N HIS A 329 -22.47 0.19 15.04
CA HIS A 329 -22.37 1.44 15.78
C HIS A 329 -23.73 2.13 15.86
N LYS A 330 -23.93 2.90 16.93
CA LYS A 330 -25.07 3.82 17.05
C LYS A 330 -24.97 4.91 15.98
N ALA A 331 -26.04 5.70 15.83
CA ALA A 331 -25.97 6.92 15.03
C ALA A 331 -24.74 7.76 15.39
N CYS A 332 -24.01 8.18 14.37
CA CYS A 332 -22.77 8.93 14.48
C CYS A 332 -22.85 10.22 13.66
N HIS A 333 -22.21 11.29 14.14
CA HIS A 333 -22.18 12.59 13.46
C HIS A 333 -23.57 13.16 13.17
N ASP A 334 -24.52 12.92 14.07
CA ASP A 334 -25.95 13.31 14.05
C ASP A 334 -26.18 14.71 14.62
N THR A 335 -25.26 15.64 14.33
CA THR A 335 -25.31 17.02 14.82
C THR A 335 -25.13 17.99 13.67
N THR A 336 -25.73 19.18 13.78
CA THR A 336 -25.60 20.22 12.75
C THR A 336 -24.15 20.60 12.47
N ALA A 337 -23.78 20.62 11.20
CA ALA A 337 -22.49 21.11 10.73
C ALA A 337 -22.43 22.65 10.74
N THR A 338 -21.22 23.19 10.78
CA THR A 338 -20.97 24.64 10.59
C THR A 338 -20.42 24.87 9.19
N VAL A 339 -21.02 25.79 8.44
CA VAL A 339 -20.46 26.22 7.15
C VAL A 339 -19.14 26.93 7.38
N TYR A 340 -18.09 26.46 6.69
CA TYR A 340 -16.71 26.92 6.90
C TYR A 340 -16.60 28.45 6.88
N LYS A 341 -15.90 29.00 7.89
CA LYS A 341 -15.70 30.45 8.10
C LYS A 341 -16.98 31.26 8.36
N THR A 342 -18.08 30.62 8.75
CA THR A 342 -19.31 31.29 9.18
C THR A 342 -19.84 30.65 10.47
N ASP A 343 -20.85 31.25 11.09
CA ASP A 343 -21.61 30.64 12.19
C ASP A 343 -22.89 29.93 11.69
N LYS A 344 -23.11 29.87 10.36
CA LYS A 344 -24.30 29.24 9.77
C LYS A 344 -24.27 27.74 10.08
N LYS A 345 -25.30 27.27 10.76
CA LYS A 345 -25.54 25.86 11.04
C LYS A 345 -26.39 25.23 9.96
N MET A 346 -26.05 24.02 9.55
CA MET A 346 -26.79 23.23 8.57
C MET A 346 -26.96 21.81 9.08
N ASP A 347 -28.15 21.27 8.86
CA ASP A 347 -28.39 19.83 8.98
C ASP A 347 -27.93 19.17 7.68
N VAL A 348 -27.02 18.22 7.81
CA VAL A 348 -26.37 17.52 6.70
C VAL A 348 -26.16 16.05 7.09
N ASP A 349 -27.13 15.47 7.77
CA ASP A 349 -27.10 14.07 8.19
C ASP A 349 -27.22 13.12 6.99
N GLY A 350 -26.68 11.90 7.14
CA GLY A 350 -26.62 10.90 6.07
C GLY A 350 -25.29 10.86 5.32
N GLY A 351 -25.27 10.22 4.15
CA GLY A 351 -24.08 10.03 3.33
C GLY A 351 -23.21 8.84 3.79
N TRP A 352 -22.15 8.55 3.05
CA TRP A 352 -21.16 7.53 3.45
C TRP A 352 -19.89 8.17 4.02
N HIS A 353 -19.32 7.57 5.06
CA HIS A 353 -17.91 7.75 5.41
C HIS A 353 -17.06 7.32 4.20
N ASP A 354 -16.19 8.23 3.75
CA ASP A 354 -15.53 8.14 2.45
C ASP A 354 -14.45 7.05 2.38
N ALA A 355 -13.70 6.88 3.47
CA ALA A 355 -12.62 5.91 3.51
C ALA A 355 -12.45 5.34 4.94
N GLY A 356 -11.20 5.21 5.38
CA GLY A 356 -10.88 4.79 6.75
C GLY A 356 -11.14 5.87 7.80
N ASP A 357 -11.38 7.12 7.38
CA ASP A 357 -11.86 8.22 8.22
C ASP A 357 -13.38 8.42 8.09
N TYR A 358 -13.93 9.33 8.90
CA TYR A 358 -15.37 9.61 8.93
C TYR A 358 -15.80 10.83 8.11
N GLY A 359 -14.89 11.39 7.30
CA GLY A 359 -15.20 12.46 6.36
C GLY A 359 -16.24 12.00 5.32
N ARG A 360 -17.03 12.97 4.84
CA ARG A 360 -18.02 12.76 3.77
C ARG A 360 -17.74 13.77 2.67
N TYR A 361 -17.47 13.32 1.45
CA TYR A 361 -17.03 14.18 0.37
C TYR A 361 -17.92 14.03 -0.87
N VAL A 362 -18.41 15.17 -1.38
CA VAL A 362 -19.36 15.20 -2.53
C VAL A 362 -18.74 14.61 -3.79
N VAL A 363 -17.45 14.89 -4.06
CA VAL A 363 -16.78 14.44 -5.30
C VAL A 363 -16.71 12.91 -5.40
N PRO A 364 -16.09 12.18 -4.45
CA PRO A 364 -16.05 10.72 -4.50
C PRO A 364 -17.45 10.11 -4.34
N GLY A 365 -18.31 10.64 -3.46
CA GLY A 365 -19.68 10.16 -3.33
C GLY A 365 -20.47 10.22 -4.65
N ALA A 366 -20.37 11.34 -5.39
CA ALA A 366 -21.12 11.54 -6.63
C ALA A 366 -20.61 10.60 -7.73
N LYS A 367 -19.29 10.36 -7.77
CA LYS A 367 -18.69 9.39 -8.68
C LYS A 367 -19.16 7.97 -8.36
N THR A 368 -19.18 7.59 -7.08
CA THR A 368 -19.68 6.27 -6.64
C THR A 368 -21.13 6.09 -7.08
N VAL A 369 -22.02 7.06 -6.81
CA VAL A 369 -23.42 7.02 -7.25
C VAL A 369 -23.53 6.85 -8.77
N ALA A 370 -22.75 7.60 -9.55
CA ALA A 370 -22.76 7.47 -11.01
C ALA A 370 -22.35 6.05 -11.47
N ASP A 371 -21.34 5.44 -10.83
CA ASP A 371 -20.92 4.08 -11.13
C ASP A 371 -21.98 3.04 -10.76
N LEU A 372 -22.67 3.21 -9.63
CA LEU A 372 -23.78 2.36 -9.24
C LEU A 372 -24.91 2.43 -10.29
N PHE A 373 -25.24 3.62 -10.78
CA PHE A 373 -26.23 3.77 -11.86
C PHE A 373 -25.79 3.16 -13.17
N ILE A 374 -24.51 3.32 -13.56
CA ILE A 374 -23.97 2.69 -14.78
C ILE A 374 -24.03 1.17 -14.64
N ALA A 375 -23.61 0.61 -13.50
CA ALA A 375 -23.63 -0.81 -13.23
C ALA A 375 -25.05 -1.38 -13.28
N TYR A 376 -25.98 -0.75 -12.56
CA TYR A 376 -27.40 -1.13 -12.56
C TYR A 376 -28.00 -1.05 -13.96
N ASN A 377 -27.80 0.06 -14.68
CA ASN A 377 -28.38 0.23 -16.01
C ASN A 377 -27.81 -0.79 -17.02
N ALA A 378 -26.55 -1.16 -16.89
CA ALA A 378 -25.94 -2.17 -17.74
C ALA A 378 -26.53 -3.58 -17.50
N ASN A 379 -26.83 -3.95 -16.24
CA ASN A 379 -27.27 -5.31 -15.88
C ASN A 379 -28.20 -5.35 -14.67
N LYS A 380 -29.43 -4.87 -14.87
CA LYS A 380 -30.46 -4.80 -13.81
C LYS A 380 -30.71 -6.15 -13.13
N ASP A 381 -30.71 -7.24 -13.90
CA ASP A 381 -30.98 -8.60 -13.39
C ASP A 381 -29.95 -9.10 -12.37
N LEU A 382 -28.76 -8.48 -12.30
CA LEU A 382 -27.73 -8.84 -11.31
C LEU A 382 -27.96 -8.18 -9.94
N PHE A 383 -28.80 -7.15 -9.88
CA PHE A 383 -29.03 -6.37 -8.66
C PHE A 383 -30.45 -6.59 -8.16
N GLY A 384 -30.53 -7.31 -7.04
CA GLY A 384 -31.79 -7.61 -6.38
C GLY A 384 -32.13 -6.62 -5.25
N ASP A 385 -33.15 -7.00 -4.49
CA ASP A 385 -33.76 -6.27 -3.37
C ASP A 385 -33.63 -7.10 -2.06
N LYS A 386 -32.48 -7.77 -1.90
CA LYS A 386 -32.21 -8.78 -0.86
C LYS A 386 -30.74 -8.85 -0.42
N THR A 387 -30.02 -7.74 -0.51
CA THR A 387 -28.62 -7.61 -0.05
C THR A 387 -28.53 -7.55 1.47
N GLY A 388 -29.62 -7.22 2.16
CA GLY A 388 -29.71 -7.22 3.63
C GLY A 388 -29.59 -5.84 4.26
N ILE A 389 -29.69 -4.77 3.48
CA ILE A 389 -29.77 -3.39 3.98
C ILE A 389 -31.17 -3.12 4.56
N PRO A 390 -31.37 -2.04 5.34
CA PRO A 390 -32.66 -1.73 5.96
C PRO A 390 -33.83 -1.62 4.97
N GLU A 391 -33.54 -1.19 3.74
CA GLU A 391 -34.51 -0.99 2.67
C GLU A 391 -34.85 -2.29 1.91
N SER A 392 -34.12 -3.38 2.11
CA SER A 392 -34.33 -4.63 1.37
C SER A 392 -35.76 -5.18 1.53
N GLY A 393 -36.38 -5.55 0.42
CA GLY A 393 -37.75 -6.01 0.27
C GLY A 393 -38.75 -4.89 -0.07
N ASN A 394 -38.30 -3.67 -0.37
CA ASN A 394 -39.17 -2.53 -0.66
C ASN A 394 -39.66 -2.49 -2.14
N GLY A 395 -39.20 -3.40 -3.00
CA GLY A 395 -39.50 -3.45 -4.43
C GLY A 395 -38.56 -2.63 -5.32
N VAL A 396 -37.49 -2.07 -4.76
CA VAL A 396 -36.41 -1.33 -5.43
C VAL A 396 -35.13 -2.17 -5.32
N ALA A 397 -34.27 -2.14 -6.34
CA ALA A 397 -32.99 -2.82 -6.22
C ALA A 397 -32.13 -2.09 -5.18
N ASP A 398 -31.54 -2.82 -4.22
CA ASP A 398 -30.84 -2.22 -3.07
C ASP A 398 -29.67 -1.32 -3.48
N ILE A 399 -29.04 -1.59 -4.63
CA ILE A 399 -28.00 -0.72 -5.20
C ILE A 399 -28.51 0.72 -5.45
N LEU A 400 -29.80 0.86 -5.76
CA LEU A 400 -30.45 2.16 -5.94
C LEU A 400 -30.85 2.79 -4.61
N ASP A 401 -31.21 1.99 -3.60
CA ASP A 401 -31.47 2.48 -2.26
C ASP A 401 -30.20 3.03 -1.60
N GLU A 402 -29.07 2.34 -1.77
CA GLU A 402 -27.75 2.87 -1.38
C GLU A 402 -27.41 4.16 -2.12
N ALA A 403 -27.56 4.19 -3.46
CA ALA A 403 -27.33 5.42 -4.22
C ALA A 403 -28.23 6.58 -3.76
N ARG A 404 -29.49 6.28 -3.41
CA ARG A 404 -30.44 7.26 -2.89
C ARG A 404 -30.00 7.82 -1.54
N PHE A 405 -29.51 6.98 -0.62
CA PHE A 405 -29.08 7.41 0.71
C PHE A 405 -28.02 8.52 0.64
N VAL A 406 -27.09 8.43 -0.32
CA VAL A 406 -26.07 9.46 -0.53
C VAL A 406 -26.58 10.66 -1.30
N LEU A 407 -27.45 10.46 -2.29
CA LEU A 407 -28.07 11.57 -3.02
C LEU A 407 -28.91 12.46 -2.10
N GLU A 408 -29.63 11.88 -1.15
CA GLU A 408 -30.39 12.63 -0.14
C GLU A 408 -29.48 13.49 0.76
N TRP A 409 -28.29 12.99 1.11
CA TRP A 409 -27.27 13.79 1.78
C TRP A 409 -26.71 14.90 0.88
N MET A 410 -26.39 14.61 -0.39
CA MET A 410 -25.87 15.61 -1.32
C MET A 410 -26.84 16.76 -1.58
N LEU A 411 -28.15 16.48 -1.61
CA LEU A 411 -29.18 17.52 -1.73
C LEU A 411 -29.16 18.49 -0.54
N GLN A 412 -28.77 18.03 0.65
CA GLN A 412 -28.60 18.88 1.84
C GLN A 412 -27.30 19.70 1.79
N MET A 413 -26.30 19.23 1.02
CA MET A 413 -25.02 19.92 0.84
C MET A 413 -25.09 21.09 -0.14
N GLN A 414 -26.22 21.27 -0.84
CA GLN A 414 -26.40 22.34 -1.81
C GLN A 414 -26.59 23.70 -1.14
N ASP A 415 -25.93 24.72 -1.68
CA ASP A 415 -26.24 26.09 -1.32
C ASP A 415 -27.52 26.53 -2.04
N SER A 416 -28.47 27.09 -1.29
CA SER A 416 -29.80 27.40 -1.80
C SER A 416 -29.82 28.40 -2.95
N GLU A 417 -28.76 29.20 -3.11
CA GLU A 417 -28.67 30.21 -4.17
C GLU A 417 -27.83 29.74 -5.36
N SER A 418 -26.73 29.03 -5.09
CA SER A 418 -25.71 28.71 -6.11
C SER A 418 -25.68 27.25 -6.57
N GLY A 419 -26.34 26.34 -5.85
CA GLY A 419 -26.28 24.91 -6.10
C GLY A 419 -25.11 24.28 -5.36
#